data_AF-A0A6B2G1B0-F1
#
_entry.id   AF-A0A6B2G1B0-F1
#
_cell.length_a   1.000
_cell.length_b   1.000
_cell.length_c   1.000
_cell.angle_alpha   90.00
_cell.angle_beta   90.00
_cell.angle_gamma   90.00
#
_symmetry.space_group_name_H-M   'P 1'
#
loop_
_entity.id
_entity.type
_entity.pdbx_description
1 polymer ?
#
loop_
_entity_poly.entity_id
_entity_poly.type
_entity_poly.pdbx_seq_one_letter_code
_entity_poly.pdbx_strand_id
1 'polypeptide(L)'
;EMQDEIDVEDRDLKELDNSKFSHNILSSILQVYATPLEFIEEYCSQMTIRLLKLNSAESLKYENDQIELLKRYFGPAVTQKCAIMMDDLKKSAEINNYIYNKSTIFSNSPVEFEVQLLTPLIWDVVQEGHEDGDPCRVPHNITRLMEHYIEEYANLKKLRELQWLNQYSMAEVEITFKNTTHNVWLSAIHALILHQLSNNNALTVEQLSEILSSSYDKIKSGLTALMKEGLISTKNGHEYKLVDEYEHEKATSKMNNDEIY
;
A
#
# COMPACT_ATOMS: atom_id res chain seq x y z
N GLU A 1 16.16 24.30 -29.51
CA GLU A 1 16.37 22.84 -29.69
C GLU A 1 15.81 22.02 -28.53
N MET A 2 16.33 22.05 -27.28
CA MET A 2 15.64 21.35 -26.16
C MET A 2 14.35 22.01 -25.66
N GLN A 3 14.19 23.34 -25.84
CA GLN A 3 12.96 24.03 -25.44
C GLN A 3 11.81 23.81 -26.44
N ASP A 4 12.13 23.47 -27.69
CA ASP A 4 11.15 23.30 -28.76
C ASP A 4 10.57 21.87 -28.80
N GLU A 5 11.28 20.87 -28.26
CA GLU A 5 10.76 19.49 -28.15
C GLU A 5 9.73 19.33 -27.04
N ILE A 6 9.90 20.01 -25.90
CA ILE A 6 8.94 19.98 -24.78
C ILE A 6 7.63 20.68 -25.17
N ASP A 7 7.70 21.76 -25.93
CA ASP A 7 6.53 22.55 -26.36
C ASP A 7 5.73 21.88 -27.50
N VAL A 8 6.32 20.90 -28.18
CA VAL A 8 5.67 20.10 -29.24
C VAL A 8 4.91 18.91 -28.64
N GLU A 9 5.49 18.19 -27.65
CA GLU A 9 4.76 17.14 -26.94
C GLU A 9 3.56 17.68 -26.13
N ASP A 10 3.71 18.85 -25.50
CA ASP A 10 2.60 19.55 -24.81
C ASP A 10 1.52 20.09 -25.77
N ARG A 11 1.89 20.41 -27.03
CA ARG A 11 0.92 20.80 -28.07
C ARG A 11 0.11 19.62 -28.56
N ASP A 12 0.74 18.48 -28.80
CA ASP A 12 0.07 17.27 -29.26
C ASP A 12 -0.85 16.68 -28.17
N LEU A 13 -0.57 16.91 -26.89
CA LEU A 13 -1.43 16.54 -25.76
C LEU A 13 -2.65 17.45 -25.58
N LYS A 14 -2.58 18.72 -26.00
CA LYS A 14 -3.73 19.65 -25.99
C LYS A 14 -4.72 19.41 -27.13
N GLU A 15 -4.32 18.69 -28.17
CA GLU A 15 -5.16 18.31 -29.31
C GLU A 15 -5.73 16.88 -29.18
N LEU A 16 -5.96 16.38 -27.96
CA LEU A 16 -6.87 15.25 -27.76
C LEU A 16 -8.28 15.69 -28.15
N ASP A 17 -8.65 15.33 -29.38
CA ASP A 17 -9.87 15.70 -30.08
C ASP A 17 -11.13 15.43 -29.23
N ASN A 18 -11.61 16.50 -28.57
CA ASN A 18 -12.83 16.54 -27.76
C ASN A 18 -14.08 16.07 -28.53
N SER A 19 -14.01 15.96 -29.86
CA SER A 19 -15.14 15.52 -30.71
C SER A 19 -15.45 14.03 -30.61
N LYS A 20 -14.53 13.18 -30.09
CA LYS A 20 -14.79 11.73 -29.92
C LYS A 20 -15.57 11.37 -28.65
N PHE A 21 -15.69 12.29 -27.69
CA PHE A 21 -16.43 12.05 -26.45
C PHE A 21 -17.88 12.50 -26.60
N SER A 22 -18.67 11.77 -27.38
CA SER A 22 -20.11 12.00 -27.44
C SER A 22 -20.74 11.71 -26.08
N HIS A 23 -21.10 12.77 -25.35
CA HIS A 23 -22.07 12.81 -24.26
C HIS A 23 -21.98 11.66 -23.23
N ASN A 24 -20.81 11.46 -22.61
CA ASN A 24 -20.60 10.37 -21.64
C ASN A 24 -19.92 10.89 -20.38
N ILE A 25 -20.06 10.16 -19.27
CA ILE A 25 -19.49 10.46 -17.95
C ILE A 25 -18.02 10.93 -18.03
N LEU A 26 -17.25 10.41 -18.98
CA LEU A 26 -15.89 10.85 -19.33
C LEU A 26 -15.78 12.34 -19.70
N SER A 27 -16.71 12.90 -20.48
CA SER A 27 -16.73 14.35 -20.77
C SER A 27 -17.09 15.17 -19.54
N SER A 28 -17.88 14.62 -18.61
CA SER A 28 -18.16 15.26 -17.32
C SER A 28 -16.93 15.21 -16.39
N ILE A 29 -16.20 14.09 -16.37
CA ILE A 29 -14.94 13.96 -15.63
C ILE A 29 -13.88 14.92 -16.21
N LEU A 30 -13.73 14.97 -17.54
CA LEU A 30 -12.84 15.92 -18.23
C LEU A 30 -13.29 17.39 -18.14
N GLN A 31 -14.50 17.68 -17.67
CA GLN A 31 -14.91 19.04 -17.31
C GLN A 31 -14.51 19.42 -15.87
N VAL A 32 -14.36 18.43 -14.99
CA VAL A 32 -13.92 18.62 -13.60
C VAL A 32 -12.40 18.74 -13.54
N TYR A 33 -11.68 17.95 -14.32
CA TYR A 33 -10.22 18.04 -14.47
C TYR A 33 -9.89 19.00 -15.61
N ALA A 34 -8.95 19.94 -15.41
CA ALA A 34 -8.64 20.94 -16.43
C ALA A 34 -7.94 20.32 -17.64
N THR A 35 -7.23 19.20 -17.43
CA THR A 35 -6.60 18.42 -18.49
C THR A 35 -6.77 16.91 -18.28
N PRO A 36 -6.72 16.10 -19.37
CA PRO A 36 -6.65 14.65 -19.27
C PRO A 36 -5.43 14.14 -18.48
N LEU A 37 -4.34 14.93 -18.44
CA LEU A 37 -3.10 14.57 -17.74
C LEU A 37 -3.32 14.55 -16.22
N GLU A 38 -3.93 15.60 -15.66
CA GLU A 38 -4.25 15.69 -14.22
C GLU A 38 -5.13 14.52 -13.76
N PHE A 39 -6.09 14.11 -14.60
CA PHE A 39 -6.93 12.95 -14.30
C PHE A 39 -6.10 11.66 -14.22
N ILE A 40 -5.17 11.44 -15.15
CA ILE A 40 -4.34 10.23 -15.17
C ILE A 40 -3.34 10.22 -14.00
N GLU A 41 -2.80 11.38 -13.62
CA GLU A 41 -1.92 11.49 -12.46
C GLU A 41 -2.65 11.12 -11.17
N GLU A 42 -3.85 11.68 -10.93
CA GLU A 42 -4.67 11.31 -9.78
C GLU A 42 -5.07 9.83 -9.83
N TYR A 43 -5.43 9.32 -11.02
CA TYR A 43 -5.72 7.90 -11.19
C TYR A 43 -4.50 7.03 -10.83
N CYS A 44 -3.30 7.35 -11.30
CA CYS A 44 -2.10 6.58 -10.99
C CYS A 44 -1.73 6.69 -9.50
N SER A 45 -1.99 7.82 -8.83
CA SER A 45 -1.84 7.97 -7.38
C SER A 45 -2.79 7.05 -6.61
N GLN A 46 -4.07 7.04 -6.96
CA GLN A 46 -5.05 6.14 -6.34
C GLN A 46 -4.75 4.67 -6.65
N MET A 47 -4.36 4.37 -7.89
CA MET A 47 -3.95 3.03 -8.30
C MET A 47 -2.75 2.56 -7.48
N THR A 48 -1.76 3.41 -7.24
CA THR A 48 -0.61 3.08 -6.39
C THR A 48 -1.05 2.58 -5.02
N ILE A 49 -1.91 3.33 -4.33
CA ILE A 49 -2.41 2.94 -3.00
C ILE A 49 -3.16 1.61 -3.06
N ARG A 50 -3.97 1.39 -4.10
CA ARG A 50 -4.69 0.13 -4.28
C ARG A 50 -3.71 -1.01 -4.49
N LEU A 51 -2.76 -0.89 -5.43
CA LEU A 51 -1.74 -1.89 -5.77
C LEU A 51 -0.93 -2.36 -4.55
N LEU A 52 -0.55 -1.43 -3.65
CA LEU A 52 0.19 -1.76 -2.42
C LEU A 52 -0.66 -2.50 -1.39
N LYS A 53 -1.98 -2.31 -1.43
CA LYS A 53 -2.95 -2.99 -0.55
C LYS A 53 -3.44 -4.31 -1.12
N LEU A 54 -3.16 -4.61 -2.39
CA LEU A 54 -3.67 -5.81 -3.05
C LEU A 54 -3.05 -7.08 -2.48
N ASN A 55 -3.90 -8.08 -2.28
CA ASN A 55 -3.53 -9.44 -1.90
C ASN A 55 -4.10 -10.50 -2.88
N SER A 56 -4.72 -10.08 -3.99
CA SER A 56 -5.44 -10.99 -4.89
C SER A 56 -5.04 -10.81 -6.37
N ALA A 57 -4.90 -11.94 -7.07
CA ALA A 57 -4.64 -11.96 -8.51
C ALA A 57 -5.82 -11.40 -9.33
N GLU A 58 -7.04 -11.46 -8.78
CA GLU A 58 -8.24 -10.91 -9.43
C GLU A 58 -8.20 -9.38 -9.45
N SER A 59 -7.79 -8.76 -8.35
CA SER A 59 -7.62 -7.30 -8.27
C SER A 59 -6.55 -6.81 -9.24
N LEU A 60 -5.43 -7.54 -9.38
CA LEU A 60 -4.38 -7.17 -10.34
C LEU A 60 -4.88 -7.24 -11.79
N LYS A 61 -5.72 -8.23 -12.11
CA LYS A 61 -6.34 -8.34 -13.43
C LYS A 61 -7.28 -7.16 -13.69
N TYR A 62 -8.10 -6.78 -12.72
CA TYR A 62 -8.97 -5.62 -12.83
C TYR A 62 -8.19 -4.34 -13.14
N GLU A 63 -7.10 -4.07 -12.41
CA GLU A 63 -6.25 -2.90 -12.68
C GLU A 63 -5.62 -2.95 -14.07
N ASN A 64 -5.19 -4.13 -14.53
CA ASN A 64 -4.69 -4.30 -15.91
C ASN A 64 -5.75 -3.93 -16.96
N ASP A 65 -6.98 -4.42 -16.78
CA ASP A 65 -8.10 -4.14 -17.69
C ASP A 65 -8.45 -2.63 -17.70
N GLN A 66 -8.37 -1.94 -16.54
CA GLN A 66 -8.56 -0.49 -16.47
C GLN A 66 -7.45 0.27 -17.20
N ILE A 67 -6.18 -0.13 -17.05
CA ILE A 67 -5.07 0.50 -17.77
C ILE A 67 -5.22 0.30 -19.28
N GLU A 68 -5.65 -0.88 -19.74
CA GLU A 68 -5.94 -1.12 -21.17
C GLU A 68 -7.07 -0.22 -21.70
N LEU A 69 -8.10 0.01 -20.87
CA LEU A 69 -9.17 0.94 -21.20
C LEU A 69 -8.64 2.38 -21.32
N LEU A 70 -7.85 2.84 -20.34
CA LEU A 70 -7.24 4.17 -20.36
C LEU A 70 -6.31 4.37 -21.55
N LYS A 71 -5.51 3.34 -21.90
CA LYS A 71 -4.65 3.33 -23.10
C LYS A 71 -5.44 3.57 -24.38
N ARG A 72 -6.65 3.01 -24.48
CA ARG A 72 -7.52 3.18 -25.65
C ARG A 72 -8.09 4.59 -25.78
N TYR A 73 -8.36 5.26 -24.66
CA TYR A 73 -8.94 6.60 -24.66
C TYR A 73 -7.91 7.72 -24.77
N PHE A 74 -6.82 7.62 -24.01
CA PHE A 74 -5.85 8.71 -23.88
C PHE A 74 -4.50 8.42 -24.55
N GLY A 75 -4.30 7.19 -25.03
CA GLY A 75 -3.08 6.77 -25.72
C GLY A 75 -2.03 6.17 -24.78
N PRO A 76 -0.96 5.59 -25.36
CA PRO A 76 0.07 4.87 -24.62
C PRO A 76 1.06 5.78 -23.87
N ALA A 77 1.27 7.02 -24.31
CA ALA A 77 2.25 7.93 -23.71
C ALA A 77 1.83 8.34 -22.28
N VAL A 78 0.59 8.80 -22.11
CA VAL A 78 0.09 9.26 -20.80
C VAL A 78 -0.11 8.13 -19.79
N THR A 79 -0.35 6.90 -20.26
CA THR A 79 -0.57 5.72 -19.40
C THR A 79 0.70 4.90 -19.15
N GLN A 80 1.85 5.37 -19.64
CA GLN A 80 3.13 4.67 -19.51
C GLN A 80 3.52 4.45 -18.04
N LYS A 81 3.36 5.46 -17.19
CA LYS A 81 3.67 5.38 -15.74
C LYS A 81 2.92 4.22 -15.08
N CYS A 82 1.59 4.19 -15.24
CA CYS A 82 0.73 3.13 -14.74
C CYS A 82 1.10 1.74 -15.33
N ALA A 83 1.52 1.66 -16.60
CA ALA A 83 1.97 0.39 -17.20
C ALA A 83 3.29 -0.12 -16.62
N ILE A 84 4.24 0.79 -16.31
CA ILE A 84 5.52 0.43 -15.67
C ILE A 84 5.26 -0.09 -14.24
N MET A 85 4.34 0.51 -13.49
CA MET A 85 3.95 0.02 -12.15
C MET A 85 3.49 -1.44 -12.19
N MET A 86 2.67 -1.82 -13.17
CA MET A 86 2.23 -3.21 -13.33
C MET A 86 3.36 -4.17 -13.70
N ASP A 87 4.32 -3.70 -14.49
CA ASP A 87 5.50 -4.48 -14.88
C ASP A 87 6.46 -4.67 -13.69
N ASP A 88 6.60 -3.67 -12.83
CA ASP A 88 7.33 -3.76 -11.56
C ASP A 88 6.77 -4.87 -10.67
N LEU A 89 5.44 -4.96 -10.51
CA LEU A 89 4.80 -6.01 -9.70
C LEU A 89 5.04 -7.42 -10.27
N LYS A 90 4.98 -7.58 -11.60
CA LYS A 90 5.27 -8.87 -12.25
C LYS A 90 6.72 -9.28 -12.04
N LYS A 91 7.66 -8.36 -12.26
CA LYS A 91 9.09 -8.61 -12.01
C LYS A 91 9.38 -8.86 -10.54
N SER A 92 8.67 -8.19 -9.64
CA SER A 92 8.75 -8.44 -8.21
C SER A 92 8.39 -9.89 -7.89
N ALA A 93 7.26 -10.39 -8.41
CA ALA A 93 6.85 -11.77 -8.20
C ALA A 93 7.89 -12.78 -8.73
N GLU A 94 8.49 -12.53 -9.89
CA GLU A 94 9.56 -13.38 -10.43
C GLU A 94 10.81 -13.41 -9.53
N ILE A 95 11.24 -12.24 -9.04
CA ILE A 95 12.40 -12.12 -8.15
C ILE A 95 12.12 -12.77 -6.79
N ASN A 96 10.95 -12.54 -6.23
CA ASN A 96 10.50 -13.17 -4.98
C ASN A 96 10.55 -14.68 -5.08
N ASN A 97 9.96 -15.25 -6.13
CA ASN A 97 9.96 -16.69 -6.38
C ASN A 97 11.39 -17.25 -6.45
N TYR A 98 12.30 -16.53 -7.09
CA TYR A 98 13.71 -16.93 -7.12
C TYR A 98 14.35 -16.92 -5.72
N ILE A 99 14.13 -15.87 -4.93
CA ILE A 99 14.69 -15.72 -3.58
C ILE A 99 14.11 -16.78 -2.62
N TYR A 100 12.80 -16.99 -2.63
CA TYR A 100 12.13 -17.97 -1.76
C TYR A 100 12.51 -19.40 -2.10
N ASN A 101 12.68 -19.74 -3.38
CA ASN A 101 13.14 -21.08 -3.77
C ASN A 101 14.60 -21.34 -3.40
N LYS A 102 15.42 -20.29 -3.28
CA LYS A 102 16.83 -20.40 -2.92
C LYS A 102 17.05 -20.50 -1.41
N SER A 103 16.24 -19.83 -0.61
CA SER A 103 16.40 -19.74 0.85
C SER A 103 15.27 -20.42 1.60
N THR A 104 15.62 -21.45 2.39
CA THR A 104 14.68 -22.18 3.24
C THR A 104 14.22 -21.37 4.46
N ILE A 105 14.82 -20.21 4.73
CA ILE A 105 14.48 -19.40 5.91
C ILE A 105 13.04 -18.87 5.80
N PHE A 106 12.62 -18.49 4.59
CA PHE A 106 11.26 -18.01 4.35
C PHE A 106 10.23 -19.14 4.49
N SER A 107 10.52 -20.34 3.98
CA SER A 107 9.61 -21.50 4.12
C SER A 107 9.52 -22.05 5.55
N ASN A 108 10.57 -21.89 6.36
CA ASN A 108 10.60 -22.33 7.76
C ASN A 108 10.12 -21.24 8.74
N SER A 109 9.79 -20.05 8.23
CA SER A 109 9.26 -18.95 9.03
C SER A 109 7.84 -19.29 9.50
N PRO A 110 7.46 -18.95 10.74
CA PRO A 110 6.07 -19.04 11.18
C PRO A 110 5.17 -17.96 10.55
N VAL A 111 5.75 -17.01 9.82
CA VAL A 111 5.07 -15.89 9.16
C VAL A 111 5.31 -15.98 7.66
N GLU A 112 4.23 -15.92 6.88
CA GLU A 112 4.29 -15.73 5.43
C GLU A 112 4.78 -14.32 5.11
N PHE A 113 5.87 -14.23 4.34
CA PHE A 113 6.58 -12.98 4.09
C PHE A 113 6.65 -12.68 2.60
N GLU A 114 5.80 -11.77 2.14
CA GLU A 114 5.74 -11.31 0.75
C GLU A 114 6.34 -9.90 0.61
N VAL A 115 7.02 -9.64 -0.51
CA VAL A 115 7.69 -8.36 -0.77
C VAL A 115 7.24 -7.78 -2.11
N GLN A 116 6.99 -6.48 -2.17
CA GLN A 116 6.79 -5.77 -3.44
C GLN A 116 7.99 -4.88 -3.73
N LEU A 117 8.62 -5.09 -4.88
CA LEU A 117 9.75 -4.31 -5.36
C LEU A 117 9.25 -3.19 -6.27
N LEU A 118 9.50 -1.94 -5.86
CA LEU A 118 9.04 -0.75 -6.56
C LEU A 118 10.22 0.01 -7.17
N THR A 119 10.11 0.42 -8.42
CA THR A 119 11.15 1.24 -9.06
C THR A 119 11.04 2.70 -8.60
N PRO A 120 12.12 3.34 -8.11
CA PRO A 120 12.09 4.75 -7.72
C PRO A 120 11.65 5.68 -8.87
N LEU A 121 11.12 6.86 -8.53
CA LEU A 121 10.62 7.91 -9.44
C LEU A 121 9.34 7.57 -10.22
N ILE A 122 8.96 6.29 -10.31
CA ILE A 122 7.70 5.86 -10.93
C ILE A 122 6.55 5.93 -9.92
N TRP A 123 6.79 5.54 -8.68
CA TRP A 123 5.78 5.44 -7.63
C TRP A 123 5.81 6.68 -6.76
N ASP A 124 4.68 7.41 -6.66
CA ASP A 124 4.62 8.68 -5.92
C ASP A 124 4.89 8.48 -4.42
N VAL A 125 4.41 7.35 -3.87
CA VAL A 125 4.67 6.90 -2.49
C VAL A 125 6.15 6.72 -2.15
N VAL A 126 6.99 6.44 -3.16
CA VAL A 126 8.43 6.29 -2.95
C VAL A 126 9.03 7.68 -2.72
N GLN A 127 8.60 8.68 -3.50
CA GLN A 127 9.09 10.06 -3.37
C GLN A 127 8.74 10.65 -2.00
N GLU A 128 7.49 10.46 -1.55
CA GLU A 128 7.04 10.89 -0.22
C GLU A 128 7.73 10.12 0.93
N GLY A 129 7.99 8.83 0.72
CA GLY A 129 8.62 7.95 1.71
C GLY A 129 10.10 8.22 1.96
N HIS A 130 10.80 8.92 1.06
CA HIS A 130 12.23 9.24 1.20
C HIS A 130 12.50 10.42 2.13
N GLU A 131 11.53 11.32 2.35
CA GLU A 131 11.80 12.57 3.09
C GLU A 131 11.87 12.39 4.61
N ASP A 132 11.17 11.39 5.18
CA ASP A 132 11.12 11.23 6.65
C ASP A 132 11.24 9.80 7.17
N GLY A 133 11.46 8.79 6.29
CA GLY A 133 11.83 7.40 6.63
C GLY A 133 11.42 6.95 8.04
N ASP A 134 10.11 6.97 8.35
CA ASP A 134 9.65 6.88 9.73
C ASP A 134 10.04 5.51 10.31
N PRO A 135 10.93 5.45 11.30
CA PRO A 135 11.49 4.19 11.77
C PRO A 135 10.45 3.41 12.55
N CYS A 136 9.61 2.64 11.87
CA CYS A 136 8.70 1.72 12.52
C CYS A 136 9.46 0.46 12.97
N ARG A 137 9.58 0.27 14.28
CA ARG A 137 10.22 -0.92 14.85
C ARG A 137 9.33 -2.15 14.64
N VAL A 138 9.75 -3.01 13.72
CA VAL A 138 9.12 -4.31 13.46
C VAL A 138 9.66 -5.40 14.43
N PRO A 139 8.91 -6.49 14.67
CA PRO A 139 9.31 -7.57 15.55
C PRO A 139 10.51 -8.34 14.99
N HIS A 140 11.36 -8.87 15.87
CA HIS A 140 12.66 -9.45 15.49
C HIS A 140 12.58 -10.58 14.46
N ASN A 141 11.53 -11.42 14.52
CA ASN A 141 11.31 -12.46 13.54
C ASN A 141 11.10 -11.90 12.13
N ILE A 142 10.40 -10.76 12.00
CA ILE A 142 10.17 -10.09 10.71
C ILE A 142 11.45 -9.34 10.28
N THR A 143 12.11 -8.64 11.20
CA THR A 143 13.40 -7.95 10.92
C THR A 143 14.40 -8.90 10.29
N ARG A 144 14.53 -10.13 10.83
CA ARG A 144 15.45 -11.14 10.29
C ARG A 144 15.11 -11.56 8.86
N LEU A 145 13.83 -11.66 8.52
CA LEU A 145 13.40 -11.98 7.15
C LEU A 145 13.70 -10.83 6.20
N MET A 146 13.46 -9.58 6.64
CA MET A 146 13.78 -8.38 5.87
C MET A 146 15.28 -8.26 5.58
N GLU A 147 16.12 -8.46 6.58
CA GLU A 147 17.59 -8.45 6.44
C GLU A 147 18.07 -9.55 5.49
N HIS A 148 17.58 -10.78 5.66
CA HIS A 148 17.92 -11.91 4.78
C HIS A 148 17.48 -11.65 3.34
N TYR A 149 16.32 -11.04 3.14
CA TYR A 149 15.81 -10.69 1.82
C TYR A 149 16.72 -9.66 1.13
N ILE A 150 17.19 -8.64 1.85
CA ILE A 150 18.16 -7.66 1.33
C ILE A 150 19.43 -8.37 0.85
N GLU A 151 19.97 -9.29 1.65
CA GLU A 151 21.19 -10.03 1.31
C GLU A 151 21.03 -10.88 0.04
N GLU A 152 19.93 -11.63 -0.07
CA GLU A 152 19.64 -12.44 -1.26
C GLU A 152 19.42 -11.58 -2.50
N TYR A 153 18.72 -10.46 -2.34
CA TYR A 153 18.50 -9.52 -3.44
C TYR A 153 19.81 -8.89 -3.92
N ALA A 154 20.69 -8.44 -3.00
CA ALA A 154 21.98 -7.86 -3.35
C ALA A 154 22.89 -8.86 -4.10
N ASN A 155 22.81 -10.14 -3.74
CA ASN A 155 23.51 -11.21 -4.44
C ASN A 155 22.99 -11.44 -5.87
N LEU A 156 21.67 -11.29 -6.08
CA LEU A 156 21.02 -11.44 -7.38
C LEU A 156 21.21 -10.22 -8.29
N LYS A 157 21.03 -9.01 -7.76
CA LYS A 157 21.07 -7.73 -8.48
C LYS A 157 22.19 -6.86 -7.91
N LYS A 158 23.42 -7.16 -8.35
CA LYS A 158 24.61 -6.38 -7.98
C LYS A 158 24.41 -4.89 -8.31
N LEU A 159 24.94 -4.02 -7.45
CA LEU A 159 24.88 -2.54 -7.56
C LEU A 159 23.49 -1.93 -7.36
N ARG A 160 22.54 -2.67 -6.76
CA ARG A 160 21.26 -2.12 -6.31
C ARG A 160 21.11 -2.32 -4.82
N GLU A 161 20.48 -1.34 -4.18
CA GLU A 161 20.14 -1.37 -2.76
C GLU A 161 18.62 -1.35 -2.62
N LEU A 162 18.13 -1.89 -1.50
CA LEU A 162 16.72 -1.87 -1.16
C LEU A 162 16.52 -0.96 0.05
N GLN A 163 15.47 -0.15 -0.01
CA GLN A 163 14.98 0.62 1.12
C GLN A 163 13.56 0.17 1.43
N TRP A 164 13.28 -0.14 2.69
CA TRP A 164 11.95 -0.54 3.13
C TRP A 164 11.04 0.67 3.29
N LEU A 165 9.82 0.56 2.76
CA LEU A 165 8.75 1.54 2.95
C LEU A 165 7.68 0.96 3.90
N ASN A 166 8.05 0.82 5.17
CA ASN A 166 7.26 0.13 6.19
C ASN A 166 5.85 0.73 6.38
N GLN A 167 5.67 2.02 6.08
CA GLN A 167 4.36 2.69 6.19
C GLN A 167 3.31 2.16 5.21
N TYR A 168 3.72 1.54 4.10
CA TYR A 168 2.80 0.94 3.13
C TYR A 168 2.70 -0.58 3.25
N SER A 169 3.36 -1.17 4.26
CA SER A 169 3.25 -2.60 4.52
C SER A 169 1.87 -2.95 5.07
N MET A 170 1.36 -4.10 4.64
CA MET A 170 0.12 -4.70 5.12
C MET A 170 0.42 -6.00 5.85
N ALA A 171 -0.47 -6.43 6.73
CA ALA A 171 -0.37 -7.70 7.45
C ALA A 171 -1.76 -8.32 7.61
N GLU A 172 -1.84 -9.63 7.39
CA GLU A 172 -2.93 -10.45 7.89
C GLU A 172 -2.61 -10.86 9.33
N VAL A 173 -3.54 -10.59 10.24
CA VAL A 173 -3.40 -11.00 11.64
C VAL A 173 -4.60 -11.82 12.07
N GLU A 174 -4.32 -12.94 12.72
CA GLU A 174 -5.33 -13.72 13.43
C GLU A 174 -5.53 -13.12 14.82
N ILE A 175 -6.73 -12.64 15.12
CA ILE A 175 -7.10 -12.05 16.40
C ILE A 175 -8.08 -13.00 17.09
N THR A 176 -7.69 -13.51 18.25
CA THR A 176 -8.53 -14.40 19.06
C THR A 176 -9.17 -13.64 20.21
N PHE A 177 -10.49 -13.57 20.20
CA PHE A 177 -11.33 -13.06 21.29
C PHE A 177 -11.87 -14.22 22.12
N LYS A 178 -12.60 -13.93 23.21
CA LYS A 178 -13.12 -14.98 24.11
C LYS A 178 -14.01 -16.01 23.42
N ASN A 179 -14.79 -15.59 22.41
CA ASN A 179 -15.81 -16.42 21.78
C ASN A 179 -15.53 -16.76 20.30
N THR A 180 -14.60 -16.04 19.66
CA THR A 180 -14.36 -16.13 18.21
C THR A 180 -12.91 -15.79 17.85
N THR A 181 -12.46 -16.32 16.73
CA THR A 181 -11.18 -15.96 16.09
C THR A 181 -11.49 -15.37 14.72
N HIS A 182 -10.83 -14.26 14.39
CA HIS A 182 -11.01 -13.56 13.12
C HIS A 182 -9.66 -13.27 12.48
N ASN A 183 -9.56 -13.50 11.18
CA ASN A 183 -8.44 -13.00 10.38
C ASN A 183 -8.80 -11.61 9.87
N VAL A 184 -7.92 -10.65 10.09
CA VAL A 184 -8.12 -9.26 9.67
C VAL A 184 -6.91 -8.79 8.87
N TRP A 185 -7.17 -8.21 7.71
CA TRP A 185 -6.16 -7.57 6.88
C TRP A 185 -6.07 -6.08 7.23
N LEU A 186 -4.90 -5.62 7.68
CA LEU A 186 -4.72 -4.26 8.18
C LEU A 186 -3.30 -3.77 7.91
N SER A 187 -3.07 -2.46 8.07
CA SER A 187 -1.73 -1.88 7.89
C SER A 187 -0.76 -2.45 8.94
N ALA A 188 0.50 -2.60 8.57
CA ALA A 188 1.52 -3.14 9.47
C ALA A 188 1.61 -2.34 10.78
N ILE A 189 1.46 -1.01 10.72
CA ILE A 189 1.44 -0.17 11.93
C ILE A 189 0.27 -0.52 12.85
N HIS A 190 -0.93 -0.78 12.32
CA HIS A 190 -2.07 -1.23 13.12
C HIS A 190 -1.80 -2.61 13.73
N ALA A 191 -1.18 -3.54 12.98
CA ALA A 191 -0.83 -4.87 13.47
C ALA A 191 0.15 -4.76 14.65
N LEU A 192 1.14 -3.88 14.53
CA LEU A 192 2.14 -3.66 15.56
C LEU A 192 1.53 -3.04 16.82
N ILE A 193 0.62 -2.07 16.67
CA ILE A 193 -0.12 -1.52 17.81
C ILE A 193 -0.91 -2.62 18.52
N LEU A 194 -1.67 -3.44 17.77
CA LEU A 194 -2.41 -4.57 18.35
C LEU A 194 -1.48 -5.57 19.04
N HIS A 195 -0.33 -5.88 18.45
CA HIS A 195 0.67 -6.75 19.06
C HIS A 195 1.20 -6.19 20.39
N GLN A 196 1.50 -4.89 20.46
CA GLN A 196 1.94 -4.26 21.72
C GLN A 196 0.83 -4.24 22.77
N LEU A 197 -0.42 -3.99 22.37
CA LEU A 197 -1.58 -4.04 23.26
C LEU A 197 -1.96 -5.46 23.68
N SER A 198 -1.55 -6.48 22.93
CA SER A 198 -1.70 -7.89 23.34
C SER A 198 -0.70 -8.30 24.41
N ASN A 199 0.51 -7.72 24.38
CA ASN A 199 1.57 -8.05 25.33
C ASN A 199 1.50 -7.19 26.61
N ASN A 200 0.75 -6.08 26.58
CA ASN A 200 0.65 -5.11 27.67
C ASN A 200 -0.82 -4.80 28.00
N ASN A 201 -1.16 -4.68 29.28
CA ASN A 201 -2.56 -4.52 29.71
C ASN A 201 -3.24 -3.22 29.22
N ALA A 202 -2.49 -2.12 29.16
CA ALA A 202 -2.96 -0.84 28.64
C ALA A 202 -1.75 0.06 28.32
N LEU A 203 -1.80 0.79 27.21
CA LEU A 203 -0.72 1.70 26.79
C LEU A 203 -1.26 3.06 26.36
N THR A 204 -0.49 4.13 26.57
CA THR A 204 -0.79 5.47 26.04
C THR A 204 -0.20 5.67 24.65
N VAL A 205 -0.60 6.76 23.98
CA VAL A 205 -0.07 7.13 22.65
C VAL A 205 1.44 7.38 22.73
N GLU A 206 1.90 8.04 23.79
CA GLU A 206 3.31 8.37 24.00
C GLU A 206 4.16 7.10 24.15
N GLN A 207 3.68 6.13 24.94
CA GLN A 207 4.37 4.85 25.13
C GLN A 207 4.44 4.05 23.83
N LEU A 208 3.35 3.98 23.07
CA LEU A 208 3.33 3.30 21.77
C LEU A 208 4.26 3.96 20.76
N SER A 209 4.32 5.29 20.75
CA SER A 209 5.21 6.07 19.88
C SER A 209 6.69 5.77 20.20
N GLU A 210 7.05 5.68 21.47
CA GLU A 210 8.41 5.33 21.91
C GLU A 210 8.77 3.88 21.55
N ILE A 211 7.89 2.93 21.86
CA ILE A 211 8.12 1.49 21.62
C ILE A 211 8.28 1.19 20.13
N LEU A 212 7.39 1.75 19.30
CA LEU A 212 7.37 1.53 17.85
C LEU A 212 8.28 2.50 17.10
N SER A 213 8.86 3.48 17.79
CA SER A 213 9.71 4.54 17.21
C SER A 213 9.04 5.30 16.05
N SER A 214 7.71 5.40 16.07
CA SER A 214 6.91 6.08 15.04
C SER A 214 6.32 7.39 15.55
N SER A 215 5.88 8.27 14.64
CA SER A 215 5.35 9.58 15.02
C SER A 215 4.04 9.50 15.81
N TYR A 216 3.87 10.45 16.73
CA TYR A 216 2.69 10.55 17.60
C TYR A 216 1.38 10.59 16.80
N ASP A 217 1.35 11.37 15.71
CA ASP A 217 0.17 11.54 14.88
C ASP A 217 -0.23 10.27 14.15
N LYS A 218 0.74 9.47 13.69
CA LYS A 218 0.47 8.18 13.05
C LYS A 218 -0.08 7.16 14.04
N ILE A 219 0.53 7.06 15.23
CA ILE A 219 0.02 6.17 16.28
C ILE A 219 -1.39 6.59 16.71
N LYS A 220 -1.63 7.88 16.89
CA LYS A 220 -2.96 8.41 17.25
C LYS A 220 -4.00 8.13 16.17
N SER A 221 -3.65 8.33 14.90
CA SER A 221 -4.52 8.02 13.77
C SER A 221 -4.84 6.52 13.73
N GLY A 222 -3.83 5.66 13.90
CA GLY A 222 -4.01 4.21 13.91
C GLY A 222 -4.86 3.70 15.08
N LEU A 223 -4.68 4.26 16.28
CA LEU A 223 -5.56 3.99 17.43
C LEU A 223 -7.00 4.42 17.16
N THR A 224 -7.20 5.57 16.51
CA THR A 224 -8.53 6.06 16.14
C THR A 224 -9.22 5.12 15.15
N ALA A 225 -8.48 4.62 14.15
CA ALA A 225 -8.98 3.62 13.22
C ALA A 225 -9.35 2.31 13.94
N LEU A 226 -8.45 1.77 14.77
CA LEU A 226 -8.70 0.54 15.52
C LEU A 226 -9.87 0.66 16.52
N MET A 227 -10.09 1.84 17.10
CA MET A 227 -11.27 2.13 17.93
C MET A 227 -12.55 2.13 17.10
N LYS A 228 -12.53 2.73 15.90
CA LYS A 228 -13.69 2.76 14.99
C LYS A 228 -14.10 1.34 14.57
N GLU A 229 -13.12 0.46 14.35
CA GLU A 229 -13.33 -0.96 14.06
C GLU A 229 -13.77 -1.78 15.28
N GLY A 230 -13.78 -1.20 16.49
CA GLY A 230 -14.20 -1.87 17.72
C GLY A 230 -13.18 -2.87 18.28
N LEU A 231 -11.94 -2.86 17.79
CA LEU A 231 -10.88 -3.79 18.23
C LEU A 231 -10.24 -3.37 19.55
N ILE A 232 -10.25 -2.07 19.86
CA ILE A 232 -9.65 -1.51 21.08
C ILE A 232 -10.62 -0.57 21.80
N SER A 233 -10.43 -0.40 23.11
CA SER A 233 -11.21 0.49 23.97
C SER A 233 -10.32 1.39 24.81
N THR A 234 -10.85 2.56 25.19
CA THR A 234 -10.14 3.48 26.09
C THR A 234 -10.40 3.12 27.56
N LYS A 235 -9.34 3.17 28.35
CA LYS A 235 -9.35 3.06 29.80
C LYS A 235 -8.88 4.40 30.37
N ASN A 236 -9.62 4.93 31.34
CA ASN A 236 -9.30 6.21 32.01
C ASN A 236 -9.14 7.40 31.03
N GLY A 237 -9.69 7.33 29.82
CA GLY A 237 -9.65 8.39 28.80
C GLY A 237 -8.33 8.55 28.02
N HIS A 238 -7.23 7.95 28.49
CA HIS A 238 -5.89 8.18 27.92
C HIS A 238 -5.08 6.90 27.63
N GLU A 239 -5.50 5.77 28.19
CA GLU A 239 -4.89 4.47 27.94
C GLU A 239 -5.77 3.66 26.98
N TYR A 240 -5.15 2.84 26.14
CA TYR A 240 -5.82 1.97 25.18
C TYR A 240 -5.58 0.51 25.56
N LYS A 241 -6.59 -0.34 25.38
CA LYS A 241 -6.51 -1.78 25.60
C LYS A 241 -7.32 -2.55 24.55
N LEU A 242 -6.97 -3.82 24.34
CA LEU A 242 -7.77 -4.73 23.52
C LEU A 242 -9.15 -4.98 24.14
N VAL A 243 -10.16 -5.22 23.31
CA VAL A 243 -11.50 -5.61 23.74
C VAL A 243 -11.57 -7.13 23.93
N ASP A 244 -12.31 -7.58 24.95
CA ASP A 244 -12.45 -9.01 25.30
C ASP A 244 -13.44 -9.76 24.38
N GLU A 245 -14.46 -9.05 23.91
CA GLU A 245 -15.55 -9.57 23.08
C GLU A 245 -15.71 -8.70 21.84
N TYR A 246 -15.66 -9.32 20.67
CA TYR A 246 -15.82 -8.65 19.38
C TYR A 246 -17.19 -9.00 18.80
N GLU A 247 -18.16 -8.10 18.97
CA GLU A 247 -19.48 -8.25 18.34
C GLU A 247 -19.42 -7.74 16.90
N HIS A 248 -18.93 -8.56 15.96
CA HIS A 248 -18.90 -8.15 14.57
C HIS A 248 -19.92 -8.85 13.68
N GLU A 249 -21.14 -8.30 13.65
CA GLU A 249 -22.17 -8.60 12.64
C GLU A 249 -22.24 -7.56 11.50
N LYS A 250 -21.33 -6.57 11.42
CA LYS A 250 -21.46 -5.43 10.47
C LYS A 250 -20.29 -5.06 9.51
N ALA A 251 -19.13 -5.74 9.51
CA ALA A 251 -17.94 -5.31 8.74
C ALA A 251 -17.46 -6.40 7.77
N THR A 252 -17.69 -7.67 8.08
CA THR A 252 -17.37 -8.76 7.15
C THR A 252 -18.23 -8.76 5.88
N SER A 253 -19.32 -7.99 5.84
CA SER A 253 -20.12 -7.75 4.63
C SER A 253 -19.97 -6.35 4.02
N LYS A 254 -19.13 -5.47 4.61
CA LYS A 254 -18.83 -4.14 4.04
C LYS A 254 -17.36 -3.91 3.65
N MET A 255 -16.41 -4.63 4.25
CA MET A 255 -15.00 -4.58 3.83
C MET A 255 -14.71 -5.33 2.53
N ASN A 256 -15.67 -6.10 2.02
CA ASN A 256 -15.52 -6.79 0.73
C ASN A 256 -15.97 -5.99 -0.49
N ASN A 257 -16.48 -4.75 -0.38
CA ASN A 257 -16.80 -3.96 -1.59
C ASN A 257 -16.92 -2.42 -1.46
N ASP A 258 -16.98 -1.79 -0.26
CA ASP A 258 -17.50 -0.40 -0.18
C ASP A 258 -16.55 0.69 0.39
N GLU A 259 -15.26 0.45 0.58
CA GLU A 259 -14.28 1.54 0.82
C GLU A 259 -13.11 1.50 -0.16
N ILE A 260 -13.44 1.26 -1.44
CA ILE A 260 -12.65 1.71 -2.60
C ILE A 260 -13.46 2.83 -3.28
N TYR A 261 -13.49 4.01 -2.67
CA TYR A 261 -13.86 5.27 -3.31
C TYR A 261 -13.05 6.41 -2.72
#